data_AF-A0A8T0ZQB2-F1
#
_entry.id   AF-A0A8T0ZQB2-F1
#
_cell.length_a   1.000
_cell.length_b   1.000
_cell.length_c   1.000
_cell.angle_alpha   90.00
_cell.angle_beta   90.00
_cell.angle_gamma   90.00
#
_symmetry.space_group_name_H-M   'P 1'
#
loop_
_entity.id
_entity.type
_entity.pdbx_description
1 polymer ?
#
loop_
_entity_poly.entity_id
_entity_poly.type
_entity_poly.pdbx_seq_one_letter_code
_entity_poly.pdbx_strand_id
1 'polypeptide(L)'
;MNECCTFTLRTLQNLVVDNINVKLSQTNISRHLIDMLHTIKLVRVKLTTCNNELIRHTDQGDLVYYFYETNYNLYTKRTRGRAKKGKRAIEKLPPSKGANLQIQCAVSSVFGVVAYRTHRGSIKMQTIADFIEGLYKVIKESNVYRDEYTDKKVVVVFDNAPSH
;
A
#
# COMPACT_ATOMS: atom_id res chain seq x y z
N MET A 1 20.21 -10.28 19.29
CA MET A 1 18.91 -10.48 18.59
C MET A 1 18.40 -9.23 17.87
N ASN A 2 18.85 -8.02 18.21
CA ASN A 2 18.41 -6.78 17.55
C ASN A 2 18.81 -6.67 16.06
N GLU A 3 19.75 -7.46 15.58
CA GLU A 3 20.25 -7.36 14.20
C GLU A 3 19.49 -8.24 13.20
N CYS A 4 18.89 -9.36 13.64
CA CYS A 4 18.19 -10.28 12.75
C CYS A 4 17.15 -11.12 13.50
N CYS A 5 15.87 -10.85 13.24
CA CYS A 5 14.75 -11.57 13.86
C CYS A 5 14.41 -12.90 13.20
N THR A 6 15.13 -13.30 12.14
CA THR A 6 14.84 -14.50 11.35
C THR A 6 15.73 -15.69 11.71
N PHE A 7 16.58 -15.57 12.73
CA PHE A 7 17.44 -16.68 13.13
C PHE A 7 16.63 -17.88 13.63
N THR A 8 16.97 -19.05 13.12
CA THR A 8 16.40 -20.32 13.60
C THR A 8 17.03 -20.71 14.93
N LEU A 9 16.37 -21.60 15.69
CA LEU A 9 16.96 -22.17 16.92
C LEU A 9 18.31 -22.86 16.66
N ARG A 10 18.50 -23.46 15.48
CA ARG A 10 19.77 -24.07 15.06
C ARG A 10 20.85 -23.00 14.84
N THR A 11 20.49 -21.90 14.19
CA THR A 11 21.42 -20.78 13.99
C THR A 11 21.84 -20.18 15.32
N LEU A 12 20.89 -19.96 16.24
CA LEU A 12 21.18 -19.48 17.60
C LEU A 12 22.06 -20.47 18.37
N GLN A 13 21.82 -21.77 18.25
CA GLN A 13 22.64 -22.81 18.85
C GLN A 13 24.10 -22.74 18.38
N ASN A 14 24.32 -22.60 17.07
CA ASN A 14 25.66 -22.47 16.50
C ASN A 14 26.33 -21.18 17.00
N LEU A 15 25.62 -20.05 17.01
CA LEU A 15 26.16 -18.79 17.54
C LEU A 15 26.57 -18.88 19.02
N VAL A 16 25.82 -19.59 19.85
CA VAL A 16 26.18 -19.79 21.27
C VAL A 16 27.44 -20.64 21.40
N VAL A 17 27.57 -21.69 20.58
CA VAL A 17 28.79 -22.51 20.52
C VAL A 17 29.98 -21.67 20.05
N ASP A 18 29.82 -20.87 18.99
CA ASP A 18 30.92 -20.09 18.43
C ASP A 18 31.40 -18.97 19.38
N ASN A 19 30.49 -18.34 20.12
CA ASN A 19 30.83 -17.22 21.00
C ASN A 19 31.23 -17.62 22.44
N ILE A 20 30.65 -18.70 22.97
CA ILE A 20 30.77 -19.07 24.40
C ILE A 20 31.34 -20.49 24.56
N ASN A 21 31.49 -21.25 23.47
CA ASN A 21 31.95 -22.63 23.46
C ASN A 21 31.08 -23.58 24.31
N VAL A 22 29.77 -23.28 24.39
CA VAL A 22 28.80 -24.11 25.13
C VAL A 22 27.75 -24.66 24.18
N LYS A 23 27.57 -25.98 24.19
CA LYS A 23 26.53 -26.66 23.40
C LYS A 23 25.22 -26.74 24.17
N LEU A 24 24.32 -25.81 23.88
CA LEU A 24 22.94 -25.85 24.40
C LEU A 24 22.03 -26.66 23.48
N SER A 25 20.96 -27.27 24.01
CA SER A 25 19.91 -27.86 23.19
C SER A 25 18.99 -26.77 22.62
N GLN A 26 18.37 -27.03 21.47
CA GLN A 26 17.39 -26.10 20.88
C GLN A 26 16.19 -25.89 21.81
N THR A 27 15.82 -26.88 22.61
CA THR A 27 14.75 -26.79 23.61
C THR A 27 15.10 -25.82 24.75
N ASN A 28 16.36 -25.81 25.21
CA ASN A 28 16.82 -24.83 26.21
C ASN A 28 16.75 -23.41 25.65
N ILE A 29 17.21 -23.22 24.41
CA ILE A 29 17.17 -21.91 23.73
C ILE A 29 15.71 -21.47 23.55
N SER A 30 14.83 -22.36 23.12
CA SER A 30 13.39 -22.09 22.95
C SER A 30 12.72 -21.65 24.26
N ARG A 31 12.95 -22.39 25.35
CA ARG A 31 12.40 -22.02 26.68
C ARG A 31 12.90 -20.66 27.13
N HIS A 32 14.20 -20.41 27.00
CA HIS A 32 14.77 -19.12 27.37
C HIS A 32 14.17 -17.96 26.56
N LEU A 33 13.95 -18.13 25.25
CA LEU A 33 13.27 -17.14 24.41
C LEU A 33 11.85 -16.86 24.88
N ILE A 34 11.10 -17.90 25.27
CA ILE A 34 9.74 -17.78 25.80
C ILE A 34 9.74 -17.05 27.15
N ASP A 35 10.69 -17.36 28.04
CA ASP A 35 10.85 -16.67 29.33
C ASP A 35 11.19 -15.18 29.13
N MET A 36 11.93 -14.87 28.06
CA MET A 36 12.18 -13.49 27.59
C MET A 36 11.01 -12.89 26.79
N LEU A 37 9.83 -13.53 26.78
CA LEU A 37 8.61 -13.08 26.08
C LEU A 37 8.73 -12.97 24.55
N HIS A 38 9.70 -13.65 23.94
CA HIS A 38 9.81 -13.74 22.49
C HIS A 38 8.85 -14.79 21.96
N THR A 39 7.98 -14.40 21.04
CA THR A 39 7.02 -15.28 20.35
C THR A 39 7.28 -15.26 18.86
N ILE A 40 7.02 -16.39 18.19
CA ILE A 40 7.13 -16.49 16.73
C ILE A 40 5.99 -15.68 16.12
N LYS A 41 6.34 -14.74 15.24
CA LYS A 41 5.41 -13.90 14.49
C LYS A 41 5.78 -13.94 13.02
N LEU A 42 4.79 -13.66 12.15
CA LEU A 42 5.07 -13.44 10.74
C LEU A 42 5.94 -12.18 10.60
N VAL A 43 7.10 -12.33 9.97
CA VAL A 43 8.03 -11.21 9.75
C VAL A 43 7.46 -10.30 8.68
N ARG A 44 7.27 -9.02 9.02
CA ARG A 44 6.93 -7.98 8.04
C ARG A 44 8.23 -7.40 7.49
N VAL A 45 8.46 -7.56 6.19
CA VAL A 45 9.57 -6.90 5.51
C VAL A 45 9.26 -5.41 5.43
N LYS A 46 10.14 -4.58 6.00
CA LYS A 46 10.14 -3.13 5.79
C LYS A 46 11.33 -2.83 4.88
N LEU A 47 11.04 -2.39 3.65
CA LEU A 47 12.08 -1.92 2.74
C LEU A 47 12.58 -0.57 3.26
N THR A 48 13.86 -0.47 3.61
CA THR A 48 14.48 0.76 4.13
C THR A 48 14.95 1.71 3.03
N THR A 49 15.08 1.22 1.79
CA THR A 49 15.73 1.95 0.68
C THR A 49 14.78 2.33 -0.45
N CYS A 50 13.50 1.97 -0.37
CA CYS A 50 12.52 2.34 -1.39
C CYS A 50 12.07 3.79 -1.18
N ASN A 51 12.06 4.57 -2.27
CA ASN A 51 11.55 5.95 -2.33
C ASN A 51 12.42 7.03 -1.65
N ASN A 52 13.76 6.89 -1.66
CA ASN A 52 14.67 7.92 -1.14
C ASN A 52 14.41 9.32 -1.71
N GLU A 53 14.02 9.41 -2.99
CA GLU A 53 13.65 10.68 -3.61
C GLU A 53 12.38 11.28 -3.01
N LEU A 54 11.36 10.46 -2.75
CA LEU A 54 10.12 10.88 -2.10
C LEU A 54 10.39 11.38 -0.68
N ILE A 55 11.25 10.68 0.06
CA ILE A 55 11.68 11.10 1.40
C ILE A 55 12.34 12.47 1.32
N ARG A 56 13.27 12.64 0.37
CA ARG A 56 13.98 13.92 0.19
C ARG A 56 13.05 15.09 -0.14
N HIS A 57 12.05 14.88 -1.00
CA HIS A 57 11.02 15.88 -1.30
C HIS A 57 10.15 16.17 -0.08
N THR A 58 9.80 15.15 0.69
CA THR A 58 9.05 15.30 1.95
C THR A 58 9.85 16.14 2.96
N ASP A 59 11.15 15.87 3.12
CA ASP A 59 12.04 16.60 4.03
C ASP A 59 12.25 18.07 3.59
N GLN A 60 12.21 18.34 2.29
CA GLN A 60 12.28 19.70 1.73
C GLN A 60 10.98 20.52 1.91
N GLY A 61 9.92 19.86 2.39
CA GLY A 61 8.59 20.44 2.50
C GLY A 61 7.93 20.68 1.15
N ASP A 62 8.31 19.91 0.12
CA ASP A 62 7.68 19.99 -1.19
C ASP A 62 6.24 19.44 -1.13
N LEU A 63 5.41 19.93 -2.04
CA LEU A 63 4.02 19.58 -2.09
C LEU A 63 3.81 18.28 -2.88
N VAL A 64 3.63 17.19 -2.14
CA VAL A 64 3.50 15.84 -2.70
C VAL A 64 2.04 15.47 -2.95
N TYR A 65 1.78 14.95 -4.15
CA TYR A 65 0.52 14.35 -4.57
C TYR A 65 0.73 12.89 -4.95
N TYR A 66 -0.15 12.02 -4.48
CA TYR A 66 -0.21 10.62 -4.85
C TYR A 66 -1.32 10.42 -5.87
N PHE A 67 -0.94 9.99 -7.07
CA PHE A 67 -1.88 9.62 -8.11
C PHE A 67 -2.05 8.11 -8.13
N TYR A 68 -3.31 7.66 -8.25
CA TYR A 68 -3.61 6.25 -8.41
C TYR A 68 -4.86 6.02 -9.25
N GLU A 69 -4.89 4.87 -9.92
CA GLU A 69 -6.01 4.41 -10.72
C GLU A 69 -6.57 3.11 -10.13
N THR A 70 -7.88 3.09 -9.87
CA THR A 70 -8.55 1.90 -9.33
C THR A 70 -9.78 1.51 -10.13
N ASN A 71 -10.09 0.22 -10.15
CA ASN A 71 -11.29 -0.32 -10.78
C ASN A 71 -12.36 -0.56 -9.72
N TYR A 72 -13.52 0.07 -9.88
CA TYR A 72 -14.69 -0.14 -9.05
C TYR A 72 -15.77 -0.87 -9.85
N ASN A 73 -16.10 -2.09 -9.43
CA ASN A 73 -17.18 -2.84 -10.07
C ASN A 73 -18.54 -2.32 -9.55
N LEU A 74 -19.39 -1.87 -10.47
CA LEU A 74 -20.73 -1.36 -10.14
C LEU A 74 -21.72 -2.48 -9.79
N TYR A 75 -21.28 -3.74 -9.77
CA TYR A 75 -22.10 -4.86 -9.36
C TYR A 75 -22.57 -4.75 -7.91
N THR A 76 -23.87 -4.67 -7.75
CA THR A 76 -24.49 -4.84 -6.44
C THR A 76 -25.29 -6.14 -6.43
N LYS A 77 -25.06 -6.99 -5.42
CA LYS A 77 -25.94 -8.14 -5.16
C LYS A 77 -26.20 -8.32 -3.67
N ARG A 78 -27.33 -8.93 -3.35
CA ARG A 78 -27.59 -9.41 -1.99
C ARG A 78 -26.74 -10.64 -1.72
N THR A 79 -26.12 -10.70 -0.56
CA THR A 79 -25.33 -11.86 -0.11
C THR A 79 -26.19 -12.98 0.46
N ARG A 80 -27.44 -12.68 0.82
CA ARG A 80 -28.37 -13.61 1.47
C ARG A 80 -29.59 -13.87 0.60
N GLY A 81 -29.92 -15.14 0.40
CA GLY A 81 -31.10 -15.62 -0.31
C GLY A 81 -31.90 -16.62 0.54
N ARG A 82 -33.06 -17.06 0.03
CA ARG A 82 -33.93 -18.04 0.70
C ARG A 82 -33.95 -19.35 -0.08
N ALA A 83 -33.96 -20.47 0.64
CA ALA A 83 -34.16 -21.81 0.10
C ALA A 83 -34.92 -22.67 1.10
N LYS A 84 -35.47 -23.80 0.65
CA LYS A 84 -36.11 -24.79 1.53
C LYS A 84 -35.11 -25.31 2.57
N LYS A 85 -35.58 -25.67 3.77
CA LYS A 85 -34.75 -26.25 4.84
C LYS A 85 -33.98 -27.48 4.30
N GLY A 86 -32.69 -27.53 4.57
CA GLY A 86 -31.79 -28.57 4.04
C GLY A 86 -31.30 -28.35 2.61
N LYS A 87 -31.71 -27.27 1.92
CA LYS A 87 -31.20 -26.90 0.59
C LYS A 87 -30.41 -25.60 0.64
N ARG A 88 -29.34 -25.53 -0.15
CA ARG A 88 -28.57 -24.29 -0.34
C ARG A 88 -29.34 -23.32 -1.23
N ALA A 89 -29.38 -22.04 -0.86
CA ALA A 89 -29.82 -20.99 -1.77
C ALA A 89 -28.74 -20.78 -2.84
N ILE A 90 -29.08 -21.06 -4.10
CA ILE A 90 -28.17 -20.98 -5.23
C ILE A 90 -28.78 -20.04 -6.26
N GLU A 91 -28.01 -19.04 -6.66
CA GLU A 91 -28.31 -18.14 -7.76
C GLU A 91 -27.30 -18.41 -8.88
N LYS A 92 -27.78 -18.66 -10.10
CA LYS A 92 -26.93 -18.84 -11.28
C LYS A 92 -26.78 -17.49 -11.97
N LEU A 93 -25.55 -17.00 -12.05
CA LEU A 93 -25.23 -15.71 -12.65
C LEU A 93 -24.29 -15.90 -13.84
N PRO A 94 -24.34 -15.00 -14.85
CA PRO A 94 -23.32 -14.97 -15.88
C PRO A 94 -21.93 -14.66 -15.28
N PRO A 95 -20.84 -15.03 -15.97
CA PRO A 95 -19.48 -14.78 -15.49
C PRO A 95 -19.15 -13.28 -15.32
N SER A 96 -19.75 -12.41 -16.14
CA SER A 96 -19.54 -10.97 -16.06
C SER A 96 -20.40 -10.37 -14.95
N LYS A 97 -19.74 -9.76 -13.97
CA LYS A 97 -20.40 -9.12 -12.83
C LYS A 97 -20.90 -7.70 -13.16
N GLY A 98 -21.06 -7.31 -14.42
CA GLY A 98 -21.49 -5.95 -14.80
C GLY A 98 -20.34 -5.00 -15.08
N ALA A 99 -20.67 -3.72 -15.25
CA ALA A 99 -19.74 -2.69 -15.73
C ALA A 99 -18.70 -2.30 -14.66
N ASN A 100 -17.42 -2.24 -15.07
CA ASN A 100 -16.36 -1.68 -14.26
C ASN A 100 -16.21 -0.19 -14.53
N LEU A 101 -16.16 0.60 -13.48
CA LEU A 101 -15.83 2.01 -13.50
C LEU A 101 -14.37 2.17 -13.12
N GLN A 102 -13.58 2.84 -13.96
CA GLN A 102 -12.23 3.24 -13.60
C GLN A 102 -12.27 4.60 -12.91
N ILE A 103 -11.51 4.73 -11.84
CA ILE A 103 -11.42 5.95 -11.04
C ILE A 103 -9.96 6.36 -11.01
N GLN A 104 -9.67 7.54 -11.55
CA GLN A 104 -8.40 8.24 -11.39
C GLN A 104 -8.53 9.18 -10.19
N CYS A 105 -7.56 9.19 -9.31
CA CYS A 105 -7.59 10.01 -8.11
C CYS A 105 -6.21 10.56 -7.78
N ALA A 106 -6.16 11.84 -7.43
CA ALA A 106 -4.99 12.47 -6.85
C ALA A 106 -5.30 12.94 -5.42
N VAL A 107 -4.45 12.53 -4.49
CA VAL A 107 -4.57 12.86 -3.07
C VAL A 107 -3.28 13.47 -2.54
N SER A 108 -3.38 14.37 -1.57
CA SER A 108 -2.22 14.94 -0.86
C SER A 108 -2.49 14.91 0.64
N SER A 109 -1.43 14.83 1.45
CA SER A 109 -1.52 14.92 2.91
C SER A 109 -2.08 16.27 3.38
N VAL A 110 -1.82 17.34 2.62
CA VAL A 110 -2.23 18.71 2.94
C VAL A 110 -3.69 18.96 2.56
N PHE A 111 -4.14 18.38 1.45
CA PHE A 111 -5.44 18.70 0.83
C PHE A 111 -6.48 17.57 0.91
N GLY A 112 -6.08 16.37 1.29
CA GLY A 112 -6.93 15.18 1.12
C GLY A 112 -7.12 14.87 -0.36
N VAL A 113 -8.36 14.63 -0.80
CA VAL A 113 -8.68 14.36 -2.20
C VAL A 113 -8.75 15.66 -2.98
N VAL A 114 -7.91 15.79 -4.00
CA VAL A 114 -7.73 17.06 -4.74
C VAL A 114 -8.46 17.02 -6.08
N ALA A 115 -8.34 15.90 -6.79
CA ALA A 115 -9.08 15.68 -8.01
C ALA A 115 -9.39 14.19 -8.17
N TYR A 116 -10.56 13.90 -8.73
CA TYR A 116 -10.89 12.57 -9.20
C TYR A 116 -11.64 12.65 -10.52
N ARG A 117 -11.45 11.64 -11.37
CA ARG A 117 -12.22 11.46 -12.60
C ARG A 117 -12.68 10.02 -12.67
N THR A 118 -13.86 9.83 -13.24
CA THR A 118 -14.40 8.52 -13.51
C THR A 118 -14.41 8.28 -15.01
N HIS A 119 -14.00 7.09 -15.43
CA HIS A 119 -13.90 6.71 -16.82
C HIS A 119 -14.53 5.33 -17.02
N ARG A 120 -15.21 5.14 -18.16
CA ARG A 120 -15.72 3.83 -18.56
C ARG A 120 -14.79 3.23 -19.61
N GLY A 121 -14.32 2.02 -19.36
CA GLY A 121 -13.31 1.37 -20.19
C GLY A 121 -11.88 1.83 -19.84
N SER A 122 -10.90 1.30 -20.56
CA SER A 122 -9.48 1.48 -20.25
C SER A 122 -9.02 2.93 -20.40
N ILE A 123 -8.29 3.39 -19.39
CA ILE A 123 -7.55 4.65 -19.42
C ILE A 123 -6.33 4.51 -20.34
N LYS A 124 -6.09 5.56 -21.14
CA LYS A 124 -4.91 5.69 -21.99
C LYS A 124 -3.99 6.77 -21.43
N MET A 125 -2.72 6.75 -21.83
CA MET A 125 -1.71 7.75 -21.44
C MET A 125 -2.19 9.20 -21.62
N GLN A 126 -2.86 9.53 -22.74
CA GLN A 126 -3.39 10.88 -22.96
C GLN A 126 -4.40 11.30 -21.89
N THR A 127 -5.29 10.40 -21.48
CA THR A 127 -6.28 10.67 -20.44
C THR A 127 -5.62 10.95 -19.09
N ILE A 128 -4.48 10.30 -18.81
CA ILE A 128 -3.67 10.55 -17.61
C ILE A 128 -3.02 11.92 -17.72
N ALA A 129 -2.39 12.25 -18.84
CA ALA A 129 -1.80 13.57 -19.06
C ALA A 129 -2.83 14.71 -18.89
N ASP A 130 -4.01 14.58 -19.50
CA ASP A 130 -5.11 15.54 -19.38
C ASP A 130 -5.65 15.65 -17.95
N PHE A 131 -5.53 14.58 -17.15
CA PHE A 131 -5.89 14.59 -15.73
C PHE A 131 -4.85 15.38 -14.93
N ILE A 132 -3.56 15.13 -15.17
CA ILE A 132 -2.46 15.79 -14.46
C ILE A 132 -2.42 17.28 -14.78
N GLU A 133 -2.64 17.69 -16.02
CA GLU A 133 -2.74 19.10 -16.38
C GLU A 133 -3.89 19.79 -15.64
N GLY A 134 -5.06 19.15 -15.59
CA GLY A 134 -6.21 19.63 -14.82
C GLY A 134 -5.91 19.72 -13.32
N LEU A 135 -5.19 18.74 -12.76
CA LEU A 135 -4.74 18.75 -11.38
C LEU A 135 -3.85 19.97 -11.10
N TYR A 136 -2.84 20.24 -11.94
CA TYR A 136 -1.98 21.41 -11.77
C TYR A 136 -2.73 22.73 -11.75
N LYS A 137 -3.77 22.87 -12.58
CA LYS A 137 -4.61 24.06 -12.58
C LYS A 137 -5.33 24.24 -11.23
N VAL A 138 -5.97 23.18 -10.73
CA VAL A 138 -6.67 23.19 -9.43
C VAL A 138 -5.71 23.50 -8.28
N ILE A 139 -4.49 22.96 -8.33
CA ILE A 139 -3.46 23.22 -7.31
C ILE A 139 -3.08 24.70 -7.29
N LYS A 140 -2.78 25.29 -8.46
CA LYS A 140 -2.35 26.69 -8.55
C LYS A 140 -3.45 27.69 -8.18
N GLU A 141 -4.71 27.31 -8.36
CA GLU A 141 -5.87 28.11 -7.96
C GLU A 141 -6.17 28.05 -6.45
N SER A 142 -5.60 27.09 -5.73
CA SER A 142 -5.80 26.91 -4.29
C SER A 142 -5.10 27.98 -3.45
N ASN A 143 -5.81 28.54 -2.47
CA ASN A 143 -5.25 29.52 -1.52
C ASN A 143 -4.07 28.94 -0.74
N VAL A 144 -4.18 27.70 -0.26
CA VAL A 144 -3.09 27.03 0.48
C VAL A 144 -1.82 26.95 -0.35
N TYR A 145 -1.92 26.68 -1.66
CA TYR A 145 -0.75 26.67 -2.52
C TYR A 145 -0.14 28.07 -2.65
N ARG A 146 -0.99 29.08 -2.84
CA ARG A 146 -0.59 30.48 -2.99
C ARG A 146 0.05 31.08 -1.73
N ASP A 147 -0.38 30.63 -0.56
CA ASP A 147 0.03 31.18 0.72
C ASP A 147 1.26 30.45 1.30
N GLU A 148 1.37 29.13 1.08
CA GLU A 148 2.36 28.29 1.77
C GLU A 148 3.33 27.50 0.85
N TYR A 149 3.05 27.41 -0.47
CA TYR A 149 3.78 26.50 -1.36
C TYR A 149 4.23 27.12 -2.69
N THR A 150 4.20 28.45 -2.85
CA THR A 150 4.62 29.12 -4.10
C THR A 150 6.10 28.94 -4.44
N ASP A 151 6.95 28.81 -3.44
CA ASP A 151 8.38 28.57 -3.55
C ASP A 151 8.74 27.07 -3.56
N LYS A 152 7.76 26.20 -3.34
CA LYS A 152 7.93 24.75 -3.21
C LYS A 152 7.67 24.04 -4.53
N LYS A 153 8.31 22.88 -4.70
CA LYS A 153 8.06 22.03 -5.87
C LYS A 153 6.75 21.28 -5.68
N VAL A 154 6.03 21.10 -6.77
CA VAL A 154 4.91 20.16 -6.83
C VAL A 154 5.44 18.83 -7.35
N VAL A 155 5.26 17.77 -6.57
CA VAL A 155 5.76 16.43 -6.88
C VAL A 155 4.57 15.49 -7.01
N VAL A 156 4.44 14.82 -8.15
CA VAL A 156 3.38 13.81 -8.37
C VAL A 156 4.01 12.43 -8.39
N VAL A 157 3.48 11.53 -7.56
CA VAL A 157 3.95 10.17 -7.40
C VAL A 157 3.01 9.22 -8.13
N PHE A 158 3.58 8.39 -9.00
CA PHE A 158 2.90 7.34 -9.76
C PHE A 158 3.41 5.97 -9.35
N ASP A 159 2.64 4.92 -9.63
CA ASP A 159 3.21 3.58 -9.74
C ASP A 159 3.92 3.41 -11.10
N ASN A 160 4.63 2.30 -11.29
CA ASN A 160 5.38 2.04 -12.53
C ASN A 160 4.53 1.36 -13.62
N ALA A 161 3.23 1.70 -13.72
CA ALA A 161 2.38 1.18 -14.80
C ALA A 161 2.86 1.67 -16.17
N PRO A 162 2.72 0.87 -17.25
CA PRO A 162 3.24 1.23 -18.57
C PRO A 162 2.68 2.52 -19.19
N SER A 163 1.55 3.01 -18.68
CA SER A 163 0.87 4.22 -19.16
C SER A 163 1.29 5.50 -18.43
N HIS A 164 2.16 5.41 -17.42
CA HIS A 164 2.66 6.53 -16.62
C HIS A 164 3.95 7.13 -17.19
#